data_AF-A0A933YNQ5-F1
#
_entry.id   AF-A0A933YNQ5-F1
#
_cell.length_a   1.000
_cell.length_b   1.000
_cell.length_c   1.000
_cell.angle_alpha   90.00
_cell.angle_beta   90.00
_cell.angle_gamma   90.00
#
_symmetry.space_group_name_H-M   'P 1'
#
loop_
_entity.id
_entity.type
_entity.pdbx_description
1 polymer ?
#
loop_
_entity_poly.entity_id
_entity_poly.type
_entity_poly.pdbx_seq_one_letter_code
_entity_poly.pdbx_strand_id
1 'polypeptide(L)'
;MFRNIGLEELLIILLLAGGIMFLIAVFYLLTLQKALDRCSPQSRKISPGSVWLMLIPLFNIVFQFILVSRIASSLEDEFRLRSIPTEPNPGKAIGITFCILGLCGWIPFISLFASIIGLICFIIYWAKIAGFSSKLALPFVVPTQMKKCPKCAEEIRVDAQVCRFCQFEFPKEQVERENVACALETQVGKRAQHRLKGFEERWR
;
A
#
# COMPACT_ATOMS: atom_id res chain seq x y z
N MET A 1 38.39 22.77 5.73
CA MET A 1 37.28 23.45 5.01
C MET A 1 36.10 23.83 5.92
N PHE A 2 36.01 23.37 7.18
CA PHE A 2 34.89 23.65 8.11
C PHE A 2 35.16 24.73 9.19
N ARG A 3 36.21 25.55 9.05
CA ARG A 3 36.71 26.37 10.18
C ARG A 3 35.96 27.70 10.42
N ASN A 4 35.01 28.05 9.55
CA ASN A 4 34.31 29.35 9.56
C ASN A 4 32.78 29.22 9.35
N ILE A 5 32.13 28.16 9.84
CA ILE A 5 30.65 28.11 9.84
C ILE A 5 30.18 28.83 11.11
N GLY A 6 29.63 30.03 10.95
CA GLY A 6 29.01 30.78 12.05
C GLY A 6 27.85 29.99 12.66
N LEU A 7 27.57 30.21 13.95
CA LEU A 7 26.44 29.59 14.66
C LEU A 7 25.11 29.82 13.93
N GLU A 8 24.96 30.99 13.29
CA GLU A 8 23.81 31.37 12.46
C GLU A 8 23.64 30.49 11.22
N GLU A 9 24.71 30.23 10.48
CA GLU A 9 24.70 29.33 9.32
C GLU A 9 24.39 27.89 9.74
N LEU A 10 24.94 27.46 10.88
CA LEU A 10 24.67 26.13 11.43
C LEU A 10 23.20 25.99 11.86
N LEU A 11 22.62 27.03 12.47
CA LEU A 11 21.21 27.07 12.82
C LEU A 11 20.32 27.04 11.57
N ILE A 12 20.65 27.80 10.52
CA ILE A 12 19.92 27.80 9.24
C ILE A 12 19.97 26.42 8.60
N ILE A 13 21.16 25.81 8.51
CA ILE A 13 21.33 24.46 7.96
C ILE A 13 20.52 23.44 8.76
N LEU A 14 20.55 23.51 10.10
CA LEU A 14 19.82 22.58 10.97
C LEU A 14 18.30 22.76 10.84
N LEU A 15 17.83 23.99 10.70
CA LEU A 15 16.41 24.31 10.54
C LEU A 15 15.90 23.88 9.15
N LEU A 16 16.69 24.10 8.09
CA LEU A 16 16.40 23.62 6.74
C LEU A 16 16.41 22.09 6.67
N ALA A 17 17.45 21.44 7.21
CA ALA A 17 17.54 19.99 7.24
C ALA A 17 16.38 19.36 8.05
N GLY A 18 16.07 19.94 9.22
CA GLY A 18 14.94 19.51 10.04
C GLY A 18 13.60 19.68 9.32
N GLY A 19 13.39 20.81 8.64
CA GLY A 19 12.19 21.07 7.83
C GLY A 19 12.02 20.08 6.68
N ILE A 20 13.09 19.79 5.93
CA ILE A 20 13.09 18.80 4.84
C ILE A 20 12.75 17.41 5.39
N MET A 21 13.39 16.99 6.48
CA MET A 21 13.13 15.70 7.12
C MET A 21 11.67 15.59 7.59
N PHE A 22 11.12 16.66 8.16
CA PHE A 22 9.73 16.72 8.58
C PHE A 22 8.77 16.57 7.38
N LEU A 23 9.03 17.27 6.28
CA LEU A 23 8.22 17.15 5.06
C LEU A 23 8.23 15.70 4.53
N ILE A 24 9.41 15.08 4.42
CA ILE A 24 9.53 13.68 3.97
C ILE A 24 8.73 12.75 4.88
N ALA A 25 8.84 12.92 6.21
CA ALA A 25 8.09 12.14 7.18
C ALA A 25 6.57 12.29 6.99
N VAL A 26 6.07 13.52 6.78
CA VAL A 26 4.64 13.77 6.51
C VAL A 26 4.19 13.07 5.23
N PHE A 27 4.94 13.18 4.13
CA PHE A 27 4.61 12.48 2.88
C PHE A 27 4.58 10.96 3.03
N TYR A 28 5.53 10.41 3.80
CA TYR A 28 5.57 8.99 4.13
C TYR A 28 4.32 8.57 4.92
N LEU A 29 3.97 9.29 6.00
CA LEU A 29 2.78 8.99 6.81
C LEU A 29 1.48 9.11 6.00
N LEU A 30 1.35 10.13 5.13
CA LEU A 30 0.22 10.25 4.22
C LEU A 30 0.14 9.09 3.22
N THR A 31 1.28 8.55 2.78
CA THR A 31 1.33 7.37 1.91
C THR A 31 0.81 6.14 2.66
N LEU A 32 1.23 5.93 3.92
CA LEU A 32 0.72 4.84 4.76
C LEU A 32 -0.79 4.99 5.00
N GLN A 33 -1.24 6.20 5.33
CA GLN A 33 -2.65 6.49 5.57
C GLN A 33 -3.49 6.17 4.34
N LYS A 34 -3.08 6.65 3.16
CA LYS A 34 -3.76 6.36 1.89
C LYS A 34 -3.79 4.87 1.57
N ALA A 35 -2.73 4.13 1.87
CA ALA A 35 -2.69 2.68 1.66
C ALA A 35 -3.72 1.96 2.56
N LEU A 36 -3.82 2.35 3.83
CA LEU A 36 -4.81 1.80 4.78
C LEU A 36 -6.24 2.22 4.45
N ASP A 37 -6.45 3.44 3.98
CA ASP A 37 -7.76 3.94 3.55
C ASP A 37 -8.30 3.19 2.33
N ARG A 38 -7.40 2.71 1.45
CA ARG A 38 -7.76 1.87 0.30
C ARG A 38 -8.07 0.43 0.67
N CYS A 39 -7.64 -0.03 1.84
CA CYS A 39 -8.01 -1.34 2.36
C CYS A 39 -9.45 -1.30 2.88
N SER A 40 -10.19 -2.38 2.65
CA SER A 40 -11.54 -2.55 3.18
C SER A 40 -11.53 -2.48 4.72
N PRO A 41 -12.62 -2.02 5.37
CA PRO A 41 -12.71 -2.01 6.83
C PRO A 41 -12.54 -3.39 7.46
N GLN A 42 -12.84 -4.46 6.71
CA GLN A 42 -12.76 -5.85 7.17
C GLN A 42 -11.32 -6.36 7.23
N SER A 43 -10.49 -6.00 6.25
CA SER A 43 -9.07 -6.39 6.22
C SER A 43 -8.17 -5.48 7.07
N ARG A 44 -8.70 -4.34 7.54
CA ARG A 44 -7.92 -3.33 8.26
C ARG A 44 -7.70 -3.72 9.73
N LYS A 45 -6.44 -3.98 10.12
CA LYS A 45 -6.04 -4.30 11.51
C LYS A 45 -5.68 -3.09 12.37
N ILE A 46 -5.64 -1.90 11.79
CA ILE A 46 -5.34 -0.65 12.49
C ILE A 46 -6.03 0.54 11.81
N SER A 47 -6.50 1.50 12.59
CA SER A 47 -7.10 2.72 12.03
C SER A 47 -6.08 3.56 11.25
N PRO A 48 -6.48 4.16 10.12
CA PRO A 48 -5.60 4.92 9.25
C PRO A 48 -5.02 6.15 9.96
N GLY A 49 -5.76 6.77 10.87
CA GLY A 49 -5.28 7.90 11.69
C GLY A 49 -4.18 7.53 12.69
N SER A 50 -4.02 6.25 13.04
CA SER A 50 -3.00 5.81 14.00
C SER A 50 -1.58 5.94 13.47
N VAL A 51 -1.37 6.08 12.15
CA VAL A 51 -0.03 6.32 11.57
C VAL A 51 0.60 7.60 12.12
N TRP A 52 -0.21 8.61 12.46
CA TRP A 52 0.25 9.88 13.01
C TRP A 52 0.85 9.77 14.40
N LEU A 53 0.56 8.68 15.14
CA LEU A 53 1.18 8.42 16.44
C LEU A 53 2.69 8.19 16.34
N MET A 54 3.22 7.90 15.14
CA MET A 54 4.67 7.90 14.90
C MET A 54 5.32 9.27 15.11
N LEU A 55 4.59 10.40 15.07
CA LEU A 55 5.20 11.70 15.37
C LEU A 55 5.64 11.83 16.84
N ILE A 56 5.13 10.98 17.74
CA ILE A 56 5.43 11.01 19.17
C ILE A 56 6.70 10.17 19.44
N PRO A 57 7.86 10.77 19.79
CA PRO A 57 9.15 10.08 19.78
C PRO A 57 9.24 8.87 20.72
N LEU A 58 8.77 9.01 21.96
CA LEU A 58 8.84 7.94 22.96
C LEU A 58 7.92 6.77 22.62
N PHE A 59 6.75 7.05 22.05
CA PHE A 59 5.79 6.03 21.64
C PHE A 59 6.22 5.33 20.34
N ASN A 60 6.85 6.08 19.43
CA ASN A 60 7.30 5.59 18.12
C ASN A 60 8.19 4.33 18.23
N ILE A 61 9.08 4.27 19.23
CA ILE A 61 10.08 3.18 19.38
C ILE A 61 9.44 1.79 19.34
N VAL A 62 8.33 1.59 20.06
CA VAL A 62 7.59 0.32 20.08
C VAL A 62 6.53 0.31 18.98
N PHE A 63 5.87 1.45 18.78
CA PHE A 63 4.77 1.55 17.83
C PHE A 63 5.19 1.29 16.39
N GLN A 64 6.42 1.60 15.98
CA GLN A 64 6.91 1.32 14.63
C GLN A 64 6.83 -0.16 14.28
N PHE A 65 7.17 -1.06 15.22
CA PHE A 65 7.12 -2.50 15.00
C PHE A 65 5.68 -2.99 14.86
N ILE A 66 4.80 -2.47 15.71
CA ILE A 66 3.37 -2.77 15.69
C ILE A 66 2.76 -2.28 14.39
N LEU A 67 3.03 -1.03 14.01
CA LEU A 67 2.46 -0.39 12.83
C LEU A 67 2.86 -1.13 11.56
N VAL A 68 4.16 -1.41 11.36
CA VAL A 68 4.66 -2.16 10.21
C VAL A 68 3.99 -3.52 10.11
N SER A 69 3.89 -4.25 11.23
CA SER A 69 3.29 -5.58 11.25
C SER A 69 1.80 -5.54 10.94
N ARG A 70 1.07 -4.57 11.50
CA ARG A 70 -0.38 -4.38 11.28
C ARG A 70 -0.68 -3.94 9.85
N ILE A 71 0.14 -3.05 9.27
CA ILE A 71 0.02 -2.64 7.87
C ILE A 71 0.26 -3.83 6.95
N ALA A 72 1.35 -4.57 7.13
CA ALA A 72 1.65 -5.74 6.31
C ALA A 72 0.53 -6.78 6.36
N SER A 73 0.00 -7.07 7.55
CA SER A 73 -1.15 -7.97 7.69
C SER A 73 -2.44 -7.42 7.07
N SER A 74 -2.69 -6.11 7.16
CA SER A 74 -3.89 -5.51 6.53
C SER A 74 -3.82 -5.57 5.01
N LEU A 75 -2.62 -5.32 4.46
CA LEU A 75 -2.35 -5.46 3.02
C LEU A 75 -2.47 -6.92 2.59
N GLU A 76 -1.93 -7.86 3.36
CA GLU A 76 -2.05 -9.29 3.07
C GLU A 76 -3.50 -9.75 3.02
N ASP A 77 -4.31 -9.39 4.01
CA ASP A 77 -5.73 -9.74 4.06
C ASP A 77 -6.51 -9.11 2.91
N GLU A 78 -6.18 -7.86 2.54
CA GLU A 78 -6.76 -7.21 1.36
C GLU A 78 -6.34 -7.88 0.05
N PHE A 79 -5.06 -8.25 -0.11
CA PHE A 79 -4.60 -8.95 -1.30
C PHE A 79 -5.19 -10.35 -1.41
N ARG A 80 -5.39 -11.05 -0.29
CA ARG A 80 -6.12 -12.32 -0.22
C ARG A 80 -7.58 -12.14 -0.62
N LEU A 81 -8.24 -11.09 -0.12
CA LEU A 81 -9.64 -10.79 -0.43
C LEU A 81 -9.85 -10.41 -1.90
N ARG A 82 -8.87 -9.74 -2.51
CA ARG A 82 -8.90 -9.37 -3.94
C ARG A 82 -8.28 -10.42 -4.87
N SER A 83 -7.84 -11.56 -4.34
CA SER A 83 -7.11 -12.61 -5.08
C SER A 83 -5.97 -12.05 -5.95
N ILE A 84 -5.23 -11.05 -5.45
CA ILE A 84 -4.13 -10.44 -6.20
C ILE A 84 -2.87 -11.27 -5.93
N PRO A 85 -2.24 -11.90 -6.96
CA PRO A 85 -1.03 -12.69 -6.77
C PRO A 85 0.09 -11.78 -6.25
N THR A 86 0.50 -11.99 -4.99
CA THR A 86 1.51 -11.20 -4.29
C THR A 86 2.42 -12.13 -3.47
N GLU A 87 3.67 -11.71 -3.25
CA GLU A 87 4.62 -12.41 -2.39
C GLU A 87 4.04 -12.70 -0.99
N PRO A 88 4.36 -13.86 -0.38
CA PRO A 88 3.95 -14.16 0.98
C PRO A 88 4.55 -13.13 1.96
N ASN A 89 3.70 -12.49 2.78
CA ASN A 89 4.02 -11.40 3.71
C ASN A 89 4.52 -10.09 3.03
N PRO A 90 3.68 -9.37 2.27
CA PRO A 90 4.09 -8.16 1.56
C PRO A 90 4.63 -7.08 2.52
N GLY A 91 5.93 -6.77 2.39
CA GLY A 91 6.59 -5.68 3.11
C GLY A 91 6.94 -5.94 4.58
N LYS A 92 6.55 -7.08 5.17
CA LYS A 92 6.78 -7.37 6.60
C LYS A 92 8.27 -7.51 6.94
N ALA A 93 9.01 -8.32 6.17
CA ALA A 93 10.43 -8.55 6.41
C ALA A 93 11.24 -7.25 6.31
N ILE A 94 10.99 -6.45 5.26
CA ILE A 94 11.71 -5.20 5.01
C ILE A 94 11.41 -4.17 6.10
N GLY A 95 10.16 -4.05 6.53
CA GLY A 95 9.80 -3.10 7.59
C GLY A 95 10.34 -3.51 8.96
N ILE A 96 10.42 -4.80 9.28
CA ILE A 96 11.06 -5.28 10.51
C ILE A 96 12.56 -4.98 10.49
N THR A 97 13.24 -5.27 9.37
CA THR A 97 14.66 -4.94 9.18
C THR A 97 14.92 -3.45 9.38
N PHE A 98 14.06 -2.58 8.83
CA PHE A 98 14.14 -1.13 9.05
C PHE A 98 14.02 -0.73 10.53
N CYS A 99 13.06 -1.30 11.27
CA CYS A 99 12.88 -1.00 12.68
C CYS A 99 14.08 -1.46 13.54
N ILE A 100 14.67 -2.62 13.22
CA ILE A 100 15.87 -3.14 13.89
C ILE A 100 17.08 -2.22 13.60
N LEU A 101 17.27 -1.83 12.35
CA LEU A 101 18.32 -0.88 11.95
C LEU A 101 18.18 0.47 12.65
N GLY A 102 16.95 0.95 12.82
CA GLY A 102 16.64 2.17 13.57
C GLY A 102 17.08 2.10 15.04
N LEU A 103 16.86 0.96 15.71
CA LEU A 103 17.36 0.73 17.07
C LEU A 103 18.89 0.66 17.13
N CYS A 104 19.52 -0.02 16.16
CA CYS A 104 20.98 -0.10 16.06
C CYS A 104 21.63 1.26 15.76
N GLY A 105 20.91 2.17 15.10
CA GLY A 105 21.35 3.55 14.87
C GLY A 105 21.54 4.37 16.14
N TRP A 106 20.94 3.96 17.26
CA TRP A 106 21.13 4.61 18.56
C TRP A 106 22.51 4.32 19.18
N ILE A 107 23.21 3.29 18.68
CA ILE A 107 24.54 2.90 19.16
C ILE A 107 25.59 3.76 18.40
N PRO A 108 26.29 4.68 19.08
CA PRO A 108 27.13 5.71 18.42
C PRO A 108 28.30 5.15 17.61
N PHE A 109 28.77 3.92 17.91
CA PHE A 109 29.85 3.26 17.18
C PHE A 109 29.41 2.62 15.84
N ILE A 110 28.11 2.32 15.68
CA ILE A 110 27.55 1.67 14.47
C ILE A 110 26.68 2.67 13.68
N SER A 111 26.36 3.82 14.28
CA SER A 111 25.31 4.71 13.78
C SER A 111 25.56 5.23 12.36
N LEU A 112 26.80 5.48 11.94
CA LEU A 112 27.06 6.01 10.60
C LEU A 112 26.64 5.02 9.51
N PHE A 113 27.05 3.75 9.63
CA PHE A 113 26.68 2.70 8.68
C PHE A 113 25.19 2.31 8.83
N ALA A 114 24.70 2.21 10.06
CA ALA A 114 23.30 1.92 10.33
C ALA A 114 22.36 2.99 9.77
N SER A 115 22.77 4.27 9.78
CA SER A 115 21.97 5.38 9.23
C SER A 115 21.86 5.29 7.71
N ILE A 116 22.95 4.99 7.01
CA ILE A 116 22.95 4.85 5.55
C ILE A 116 22.10 3.64 5.13
N ILE A 117 22.32 2.48 5.75
CA ILE A 117 21.55 1.27 5.46
C ILE A 117 20.08 1.46 5.81
N GLY A 118 19.80 2.11 6.95
CA GLY A 118 18.44 2.47 7.38
C GLY A 118 17.73 3.37 6.38
N LEU A 119 18.42 4.36 5.81
CA LEU A 119 17.86 5.24 4.78
C LEU A 119 17.54 4.47 3.49
N ILE A 120 18.42 3.57 3.06
CA ILE A 120 18.18 2.71 1.89
C ILE A 120 16.95 1.82 2.13
N CYS A 121 16.88 1.16 3.28
CA CYS A 121 15.73 0.34 3.66
C CYS A 121 14.43 1.16 3.71
N PHE A 122 14.49 2.39 4.23
CA PHE A 122 13.34 3.30 4.27
C PHE A 122 12.84 3.62 2.87
N ILE A 123 13.73 4.01 1.95
CA ILE A 123 13.35 4.33 0.56
C ILE A 123 12.74 3.11 -0.14
N ILE A 124 13.35 1.92 0.00
CA ILE A 124 12.84 0.67 -0.58
C ILE A 124 11.46 0.33 0.00
N TYR A 125 11.31 0.44 1.33
CA TYR A 125 10.04 0.17 2.01
C TYR A 125 8.95 1.13 1.54
N TRP A 126 9.26 2.42 1.48
CA TRP A 126 8.32 3.44 1.02
C TRP A 126 7.90 3.22 -0.43
N ALA A 127 8.85 2.93 -1.33
CA ALA A 127 8.56 2.60 -2.72
C ALA A 127 7.67 1.35 -2.84
N LYS A 128 7.92 0.31 -2.04
CA LYS A 128 7.07 -0.89 -1.99
C LYS A 128 5.64 -0.57 -1.55
N ILE A 129 5.46 0.22 -0.50
CA ILE A 129 4.12 0.61 -0.05
C ILE A 129 3.41 1.48 -1.08
N ALA A 130 4.10 2.43 -1.72
CA ALA A 130 3.52 3.22 -2.79
C ALA A 130 3.06 2.34 -3.97
N GLY A 131 3.83 1.30 -4.30
CA GLY A 131 3.46 0.28 -5.28
C GLY A 131 2.22 -0.52 -4.88
N PHE A 132 2.17 -1.02 -3.64
CA PHE A 132 1.00 -1.74 -3.11
C PHE A 132 -0.25 -0.86 -3.07
N SER A 133 -0.11 0.38 -2.60
CA SER A 133 -1.18 1.36 -2.56
C SER A 133 -1.73 1.62 -3.97
N SER A 134 -0.87 1.66 -4.99
CA SER A 134 -1.28 1.83 -6.39
C SER A 134 -2.04 0.60 -6.91
N LYS A 135 -1.61 -0.62 -6.58
CA LYS A 135 -2.35 -1.86 -6.89
C LYS A 135 -3.74 -1.87 -6.25
N LEU A 136 -3.87 -1.34 -5.03
CA LEU A 136 -5.14 -1.25 -4.30
C LEU A 136 -6.02 -0.07 -4.74
N ALA A 137 -5.48 0.89 -5.49
CA ALA A 137 -6.26 2.00 -6.07
C ALA A 137 -7.16 1.54 -7.21
N LEU A 138 -6.90 0.36 -7.77
CA LEU A 138 -7.81 -0.30 -8.70
C LEU A 138 -9.13 -0.59 -7.96
N PRO A 139 -10.30 -0.19 -8.50
CA PRO A 139 -11.59 -0.52 -7.88
C PRO A 139 -11.64 -2.01 -7.59
N PHE A 140 -12.00 -2.35 -6.35
CA PHE A 140 -12.45 -3.70 -6.01
C PHE A 140 -13.70 -3.98 -6.83
N VAL A 141 -13.52 -4.66 -7.95
CA VAL A 141 -14.64 -5.16 -8.74
C VAL A 141 -15.04 -6.45 -8.08
N VAL A 142 -16.00 -6.38 -7.16
CA VAL A 142 -16.89 -7.53 -6.94
C VAL A 142 -17.48 -7.77 -8.31
N PRO A 143 -17.20 -8.89 -8.95
CA PRO A 143 -17.62 -9.05 -10.30
C PRO A 143 -19.10 -9.41 -10.27
N THR A 144 -19.93 -8.37 -10.34
CA THR A 144 -21.39 -8.47 -10.50
C THR A 144 -21.77 -8.98 -11.89
N GLN A 145 -20.78 -9.13 -12.78
CA GLN A 145 -20.94 -9.78 -14.07
C GLN A 145 -21.36 -11.24 -13.87
N MET A 146 -22.35 -11.65 -14.66
CA MET A 146 -22.82 -13.03 -14.73
C MET A 146 -22.19 -13.69 -15.95
N LYS A 147 -21.76 -14.95 -15.81
CA LYS A 147 -21.33 -15.82 -16.90
C LYS A 147 -22.30 -16.97 -17.06
N LYS A 148 -22.39 -17.52 -18.26
CA LYS A 148 -23.13 -18.77 -18.50
C LYS A 148 -22.24 -19.96 -18.16
N CYS A 149 -22.78 -20.91 -17.41
CA CYS A 149 -22.09 -22.16 -17.16
C CYS A 149 -21.97 -22.98 -18.45
N PRO A 150 -20.79 -23.50 -18.84
CA PRO A 150 -20.62 -24.25 -20.10
C PRO A 150 -21.36 -25.59 -20.12
N LYS A 151 -21.71 -26.15 -18.96
CA LYS A 151 -22.43 -27.43 -18.87
C LYS A 151 -23.95 -27.30 -18.83
N CYS A 152 -24.48 -26.28 -18.14
CA CYS A 152 -25.93 -26.14 -17.92
C CYS A 152 -26.52 -24.83 -18.48
N ALA A 153 -25.70 -23.98 -19.09
CA ALA A 153 -26.08 -22.68 -19.67
C ALA A 153 -26.70 -21.65 -18.71
N GLU A 154 -26.86 -22.00 -17.43
CA GLU A 154 -27.41 -21.12 -16.41
C GLU A 154 -26.51 -19.92 -16.11
N GLU A 155 -27.13 -18.79 -15.77
CA GLU A 155 -26.41 -17.57 -15.40
C GLU A 155 -25.94 -17.64 -13.95
N ILE A 156 -24.62 -17.64 -13.79
CA ILE A 156 -23.94 -17.73 -12.50
C ILE A 156 -23.01 -16.52 -12.34
N ARG A 157 -22.68 -16.17 -11.10
CA ARG A 157 -21.67 -15.14 -10.86
C ARG A 157 -20.31 -15.60 -11.39
N VAL A 158 -19.52 -14.68 -11.92
CA VAL A 158 -18.22 -15.04 -12.50
C VAL A 158 -17.22 -15.55 -11.45
N ASP A 159 -17.38 -15.14 -10.18
CA ASP A 159 -16.58 -15.60 -9.04
C ASP A 159 -16.99 -16.98 -8.51
N ALA A 160 -18.08 -17.58 -9.01
CA ALA A 160 -18.56 -18.88 -8.56
C ALA A 160 -17.52 -19.98 -8.87
N GLN A 161 -17.03 -20.65 -7.82
CA GLN A 161 -16.13 -21.80 -7.94
C GLN A 161 -16.89 -23.08 -8.30
N VAL A 162 -18.18 -23.16 -7.96
CA VAL A 162 -19.05 -24.29 -8.29
C VAL A 162 -20.40 -23.76 -8.77
N CYS A 163 -20.91 -24.32 -9.86
CA CYS A 163 -22.26 -24.00 -10.32
C CYS A 163 -23.31 -24.61 -9.38
N ARG A 164 -24.22 -23.80 -8.84
CA ARG A 164 -25.29 -24.27 -7.93
C ARG A 164 -26.22 -25.31 -8.57
N PHE A 165 -26.42 -25.26 -9.89
CA PHE A 165 -27.40 -26.09 -10.60
C PHE A 165 -26.82 -27.42 -11.09
N CYS A 166 -25.63 -27.41 -11.69
CA CYS A 166 -25.00 -28.62 -12.23
C CYS A 166 -23.80 -29.14 -11.42
N GLN A 167 -23.43 -28.45 -10.34
CA GLN A 167 -22.27 -28.79 -9.49
C GLN A 167 -20.94 -28.87 -10.26
N PHE A 168 -20.86 -28.27 -11.45
CA PHE A 168 -19.62 -28.18 -12.19
C PHE A 168 -18.64 -27.26 -11.46
N GLU A 169 -17.45 -27.80 -11.17
CA GLU A 169 -16.37 -27.10 -10.48
C GLU A 169 -15.46 -26.41 -11.51
N PHE A 170 -15.21 -25.12 -11.30
CA PHE A 170 -14.41 -24.30 -12.20
C PHE A 170 -12.93 -24.34 -11.78
N PRO A 171 -11.99 -24.49 -12.73
CA PRO A 171 -10.56 -24.37 -12.42
C PRO A 171 -10.25 -22.98 -11.83
N LYS A 172 -9.53 -22.94 -10.71
CA LYS A 172 -9.21 -21.69 -9.98
C LYS A 172 -8.56 -20.63 -10.87
N GLU A 173 -7.64 -21.04 -11.74
CA GLU A 173 -6.94 -20.17 -12.68
C GLU A 173 -7.90 -19.53 -13.71
N GLN A 174 -8.95 -20.25 -14.10
CA GLN A 174 -9.98 -19.72 -15.00
C GLN A 174 -10.84 -18.68 -14.29
N VAL A 175 -11.28 -18.95 -13.06
CA VAL A 175 -12.06 -18.00 -12.25
C VAL A 175 -11.27 -16.72 -12.00
N GLU A 176 -9.98 -16.83 -11.71
CA GLU A 176 -9.09 -15.68 -11.51
C GLU A 176 -8.94 -14.83 -12.79
N ARG A 177 -8.72 -15.47 -13.95
CA ARG A 177 -8.66 -14.78 -15.24
C ARG A 177 -9.96 -14.02 -15.56
N GLU A 178 -11.11 -14.64 -15.35
CA GLU A 178 -12.41 -14.04 -15.63
C GLU A 178 -12.71 -12.85 -14.70
N ASN A 179 -12.34 -12.96 -13.42
CA ASN A 179 -12.46 -11.87 -12.46
C ASN A 179 -11.56 -10.67 -12.85
N VAL A 180 -10.33 -10.94 -13.28
CA VAL A 180 -9.41 -9.90 -13.77
C VAL A 180 -9.93 -9.25 -15.05
N ALA A 181 -10.46 -10.03 -16.00
CA ALA A 181 -11.07 -9.51 -17.22
C ALA A 181 -12.27 -8.59 -16.93
N CYS A 182 -13.18 -9.02 -16.07
CA CYS A 182 -14.31 -8.21 -15.58
C CYS A 182 -13.84 -6.90 -14.92
N ALA A 183 -12.76 -6.98 -14.13
CA ALA A 183 -12.21 -5.81 -13.46
C ALA A 183 -11.62 -4.80 -14.46
N LEU A 184 -10.90 -5.28 -15.48
CA LEU A 184 -10.31 -4.46 -16.53
C LEU A 184 -11.39 -3.75 -17.37
N GLU A 185 -12.44 -4.46 -17.77
CA GLU A 185 -13.56 -3.87 -18.52
C GLU A 185 -14.22 -2.72 -17.76
N THR A 186 -14.43 -2.89 -16.45
CA THR A 186 -15.01 -1.86 -15.58
C THR A 186 -14.11 -0.62 -15.52
N GLN A 187 -12.79 -0.79 -15.49
CA GLN A 187 -11.85 0.32 -15.49
C GLN A 187 -11.78 1.04 -16.84
N VAL A 188 -11.77 0.29 -17.95
CA VAL A 188 -11.84 0.87 -19.29
C VAL A 188 -13.13 1.67 -19.44
N GLY A 189 -14.26 1.16 -18.95
CA GLY A 189 -15.54 1.86 -18.93
C GLY A 189 -15.48 3.19 -18.17
N LYS A 190 -14.97 3.20 -16.94
CA LYS A 190 -14.82 4.44 -16.14
C LYS A 190 -13.88 5.45 -16.80
N ARG A 191 -12.76 4.98 -17.36
CA ARG A 191 -11.77 5.84 -18.04
C ARG A 191 -12.32 6.41 -19.36
N ALA A 192 -13.15 5.66 -20.07
CA ALA A 192 -13.88 6.12 -21.23
C ALA A 192 -14.93 7.17 -20.84
N GLN A 193 -15.72 6.92 -19.79
CA GLN A 193 -16.70 7.87 -19.26
C GLN A 193 -16.08 9.21 -18.83
N HIS A 194 -14.92 9.17 -18.16
CA HIS A 194 -14.19 10.38 -17.79
C HIS A 194 -13.71 11.16 -19.03
N ARG A 195 -13.24 10.46 -20.07
CA ARG A 195 -12.85 11.11 -21.34
C ARG A 195 -14.04 11.74 -22.06
N LEU A 196 -15.20 11.09 -22.03
CA LEU A 196 -16.42 11.62 -22.64
C LEU A 196 -16.91 12.87 -21.91
N LYS A 197 -16.93 12.89 -20.57
CA LYS A 197 -17.27 14.10 -19.80
C LYS A 197 -16.32 15.26 -20.10
N GLY A 198 -15.02 15.01 -20.17
CA GLY A 198 -14.04 16.04 -20.54
C GLY A 198 -14.19 16.53 -21.99
N PHE A 199 -14.74 15.71 -22.89
CA PHE A 199 -15.12 16.14 -24.23
C PHE A 199 -16.40 17.00 -24.17
N GLU A 200 -17.43 16.55 -23.47
CA GLU A 200 -18.72 17.23 -23.32
C GLU A 200 -18.62 18.59 -22.64
N GLU A 201 -17.70 18.75 -21.68
CA GLU A 201 -17.35 20.04 -21.04
C GLU A 201 -16.55 20.97 -21.97
N ARG A 202 -15.87 20.43 -22.98
CA ARG A 202 -15.09 21.23 -23.95
C ARG A 202 -15.93 21.81 -25.08
N TRP A 203 -17.09 21.23 -25.36
CA TRP A 203 -18.02 21.66 -26.41
C TRP A 203 -19.29 22.33 -25.86
N ARG A 204 -19.26 22.74 -24.59
CA ARG A 204 -20.28 23.57 -23.94
C ARG A 204 -19.69 24.94 -23.66
#